data_AF-A0A7K0VLZ9-F1
#
_entry.id   AF-A0A7K0VLZ9-F1
#
_cell.length_a   1.000
_cell.length_b   1.000
_cell.length_c   1.000
_cell.angle_alpha   90.00
_cell.angle_beta   90.00
_cell.angle_gamma   90.00
#
_symmetry.space_group_name_H-M   'P 1'
#
loop_
_entity.id
_entity.type
_entity.pdbx_description
1 polymer ?
#
loop_
_entity_poly.entity_id
_entity_poly.type
_entity_poly.pdbx_seq_one_letter_code
_entity_poly.pdbx_strand_id
1 'polypeptide(L)' 'MFSKKPRQRSCIACRRLENWTDLIRTVLLDNEIKVDLNHRMPGRGAWL' A
#
# COMPACT_ATOMS: atom_id res chain seq x y z
N MET A 1 7.45 -11.12 23.59
CA MET A 1 6.85 -11.22 22.24
C MET A 1 7.59 -10.26 21.32
N PHE A 2 8.28 -10.75 20.30
CA PHE A 2 8.89 -9.87 19.29
C PHE A 2 7.77 -9.28 18.43
N SER A 3 7.37 -8.04 18.70
CA SER A 3 6.50 -7.28 17.79
C SER A 3 7.22 -7.14 16.46
N LYS A 4 6.76 -7.86 15.43
CA LYS A 4 7.31 -7.71 14.08
C LYS A 4 7.15 -6.25 13.66
N LYS A 5 8.26 -5.60 13.31
CA LYS A 5 8.21 -4.26 12.71
C LYS A 5 7.30 -4.32 11.47
N PRO A 6 6.36 -3.37 11.31
CA PRO A 6 5.49 -3.33 10.14
C PRO A 6 6.34 -3.22 8.87
N ARG A 7 5.89 -3.87 7.80
CA ARG A 7 6.60 -3.85 6.52
C ARG A 7 6.56 -2.43 5.95
N GLN A 8 7.68 -1.91 5.49
CA GLN A 8 7.72 -0.59 4.85
C GLN A 8 7.48 -0.68 3.35
N ARG A 9 6.98 0.42 2.79
CA ARG A 9 6.78 0.63 1.35
C ARG A 9 7.23 2.05 0.99
N SER A 10 7.57 2.25 -0.27
CA SER A 10 7.92 3.59 -0.76
C SER A 10 6.69 4.23 -1.40
N CYS A 11 6.37 5.45 -0.98
CA CYS A 11 5.38 6.28 -1.64
C CYS A 11 5.81 6.52 -3.10
N ILE A 12 4.93 6.24 -4.06
CA ILE A 12 5.28 6.38 -5.48
C ILE A 12 5.43 7.85 -5.91
N ALA A 13 4.76 8.77 -5.21
CA ALA A 13 4.80 10.20 -5.49
C ALA A 13 6.04 10.89 -4.92
N CYS A 14 6.33 10.72 -3.62
CA CYS A 14 7.43 11.42 -2.95
C CYS A 14 8.65 10.55 -2.63
N ARG A 15 8.59 9.23 -2.89
CA ARG A 15 9.66 8.23 -2.66
C ARG A 15 10.08 8.01 -1.21
N ARG A 16 9.42 8.64 -0.24
CA ARG A 16 9.64 8.38 1.20
C ARG A 16 9.27 6.94 1.55
N LEU A 17 10.05 6.35 2.48
CA LEU A 17 9.81 5.03 3.06
C LEU A 17 8.97 5.19 4.31
N GLU A 18 7.77 4.61 4.31
CA GLU A 18 6.84 4.67 5.44
C GLU A 18 6.30 3.28 5.76
N ASN A 19 5.65 3.11 6.92
CA ASN A 19 4.94 1.85 7.19
C ASN A 19 3.79 1.72 6.20
N TRP A 20 3.57 0.50 5.71
CA TRP A 20 2.47 0.23 4.78
C TRP A 20 1.09 0.62 5.31
N THR A 21 0.89 0.69 6.63
CA THR A 21 -0.37 1.13 7.27
C THR A 21 -0.59 2.63 7.21
N ASP A 22 0.47 3.41 7.01
CA ASP A 22 0.45 4.87 7.01
C ASP A 22 0.31 5.43 5.58
N LEU A 23 0.30 4.55 4.57
CA LEU A 23 0.20 4.85 3.15
C LEU A 23 -1.15 4.41 2.61
N ILE A 24 -1.64 5.10 1.58
CA ILE A 24 -2.85 4.71 0.86
C ILE A 24 -2.45 3.68 -0.21
N ARG A 25 -3.02 2.48 -0.15
CA ARG A 25 -2.89 1.52 -1.26
C ARG A 25 -3.97 1.76 -2.31
N THR A 26 -3.56 1.96 -3.54
CA THR A 26 -4.45 1.88 -4.71
C THR A 26 -4.14 0.62 -5.52
N VAL A 27 -5.16 -0.01 -6.09
CA VAL A 27 -5.03 -1.23 -6.87
C VAL A 27 -5.72 -1.08 -8.21
N LEU A 28 -5.05 -1.51 -9.28
CA LEU A 28 -5.67 -1.66 -10.60
C LEU A 28 -6.36 -3.03 -10.67
N LEU A 29 -7.69 -3.00 -10.77
CA LEU A 29 -8.56 -4.17 -10.89
C LEU A 29 -9.61 -3.88 -11.96
N ASP A 30 -9.78 -4.80 -12.92
CA ASP A 30 -10.75 -4.65 -14.02
C ASP A 30 -10.63 -3.32 -14.78
N ASN A 31 -9.38 -2.88 -14.98
CA ASN A 31 -9.02 -1.61 -15.63
C ASN A 31 -9.50 -0.34 -14.90
N GLU A 32 -9.87 -0.46 -13.62
CA GLU A 32 -10.21 0.65 -12.72
C GLU A 32 -9.23 0.75 -11.56
N ILE A 33 -8.95 1.98 -11.12
CA ILE A 33 -8.15 2.22 -9.92
C ILE A 33 -9.09 2.26 -8.72
N LYS A 34 -8.89 1.36 -7.76
CA LYS A 34 -9.67 1.28 -6.52
C LYS A 34 -8.78 1.57 -5.32
N VAL A 35 -9.31 2.28 -4.34
CA VAL A 35 -8.65 2.50 -3.05
C VAL A 35 -8.86 1.25 -2.17
N ASP A 36 -7.77 0.62 -1.76
CA ASP A 36 -7.78 -0.60 -0.95
C ASP A 36 -7.47 -0.30 0.51
N LEU A 37 -8.48 0.21 1.22
CA LEU A 37 -8.39 0.63 2.63
C LEU A 37 -8.02 -0.51 3.59
N ASN A 38 -8.31 -1.76 3.21
CA ASN A 38 -8.06 -2.94 4.04
C ASN A 38 -6.81 -3.72 3.61
N HIS A 39 -6.15 -3.29 2.54
CA HIS A 39 -4.95 -3.90 1.99
C HIS A 39 -5.08 -5.38 1.61
N ARG A 40 -6.26 -5.79 1.15
CA ARG A 40 -6.58 -7.17 0.79
C ARG A 40 -7.04 -7.33 -0.66
N MET A 41 -7.21 -6.23 -1.40
CA MET A 41 -7.68 -6.31 -2.78
C MET A 41 -6.62 -6.96 -3.70
N PRO A 42 -7.01 -7.91 -4.55
CA PRO A 42 -6.10 -8.52 -5.52
C PRO A 42 -5.77 -7.53 -6.64
N GLY A 43 -4.61 -7.70 -7.30
CA GLY A 43 -4.20 -6.89 -8.44
C GLY A 43 -2.89 -6.12 -8.23
N ARG A 44 -2.52 -5.31 -9.23
CA ARG A 44 -1.29 -4.50 -9.19
C ARG A 44 -1.50 -3.29 -8.26
N GLY A 45 -0.71 -3.21 -7.19
CA GLY A 45 -0.83 -2.16 -6.19
C GLY A 45 0.25 -1.07 -6.30
N ALA A 46 -0.14 0.17 -6.01
CA ALA A 46 0.74 1.30 -5.78
C ALA A 46 0.47 1.90 -4.38
N TRP A 47 1.47 2.53 -3.79
CA TRP A 47 1.41 3.12 -2.45
C TRP A 47 1.63 4.62 -2.56
N LEU A 48 0.77 5.41 -1.91
CA LEU A 48 0.78 6.87 -1.90
C LEU A 48 0.97 7.38 -0.47
#